data_AF-A0A7Y3TYP7-F1
#
_entry.id   AF-A0A7Y3TYP7-F1
#
_cell.length_a   1.000
_cell.length_b   1.000
_cell.length_c   1.000
_cell.angle_alpha   90.00
_cell.angle_beta   90.00
_cell.angle_gamma   90.00
#
_symmetry.space_group_name_H-M   'P 1'
#
loop_
_entity.id
_entity.type
_entity.pdbx_description
1 polymer ?
#
loop_
_entity_poly.entity_id
_entity_poly.type
_entity_poly.pdbx_seq_one_letter_code
_entity_poly.pdbx_strand_id
1 'polypeptide(L)'
;MGQYIRAIPLGASAAVLFSLLVALTITPYFGYRLLKVKQSESDEKEEQQSHKERGEDSPFVVRYRCLLAPFVRSAILRWFFYLGLVILLLLSLALVATRSVQIGLTPLLDRNLFAVKVELPATATLTESLGVASDLNRQLRQLPEVRAVTLYAGLTPPMIYPPETLTAPTDKAPRDLTLHVSLVPDSSVTARATRSAGRWLNSLAAGWRLTRPLAI
;
A
#
# COMPACT_ATOMS: atom_id res chain seq x y z
N MET A 1 -7.08 -11.03 1.43
CA MET A 1 -7.03 -9.75 0.67
C MET A 1 -8.13 -9.58 -0.39
N GLY A 2 -8.83 -10.65 -0.84
CA GLY A 2 -9.81 -10.56 -1.92
C GLY A 2 -11.03 -9.65 -1.67
N GLN A 3 -11.44 -9.48 -0.40
CA GLN A 3 -12.51 -8.52 -0.04
C GLN A 3 -12.15 -7.08 -0.39
N TYR A 4 -10.94 -6.63 -0.05
CA TYR A 4 -10.50 -5.24 -0.31
C TYR A 4 -10.31 -4.99 -1.80
N ILE A 5 -9.80 -5.98 -2.52
CA ILE A 5 -9.63 -5.93 -3.98
C ILE A 5 -10.99 -5.94 -4.70
N ARG A 6 -12.06 -6.48 -4.10
CA ARG A 6 -13.40 -6.47 -4.70
C ARG A 6 -14.08 -5.10 -4.62
N ALA A 7 -13.82 -4.32 -3.57
CA ALA A 7 -14.50 -3.04 -3.37
C ALA A 7 -14.05 -1.96 -4.38
N ILE A 8 -12.76 -1.92 -4.73
CA ILE A 8 -12.21 -0.88 -5.60
C ILE A 8 -12.77 -0.97 -7.04
N PRO A 9 -12.73 -2.13 -7.74
CA PRO A 9 -13.27 -2.26 -9.09
C PRO A 9 -14.77 -2.07 -9.12
N LEU A 10 -15.49 -2.48 -8.07
CA LEU A 10 -16.94 -2.32 -7.98
C LEU A 10 -17.33 -0.85 -7.85
N GLY A 11 -16.60 -0.07 -7.04
CA GLY A 11 -16.78 1.36 -6.96
C GLY A 11 -16.42 2.07 -8.27
N ALA A 12 -15.30 1.69 -8.90
CA ALA A 12 -14.85 2.26 -10.15
C ALA A 12 -15.83 2.00 -11.31
N SER A 13 -16.32 0.77 -11.46
CA SER A 13 -17.27 0.42 -12.52
C SER A 13 -18.61 1.13 -12.34
N ALA A 14 -19.11 1.23 -11.11
CA ALA A 14 -20.32 1.99 -10.80
C ALA A 14 -20.14 3.49 -11.12
N ALA A 15 -18.99 4.07 -10.77
CA ALA A 15 -18.68 5.47 -11.07
C ALA A 15 -18.62 5.74 -12.58
N VAL A 16 -17.99 4.86 -13.37
CA VAL A 16 -17.91 5.00 -14.83
C VAL A 16 -19.29 4.87 -15.48
N LEU A 17 -20.11 3.91 -15.05
CA LEU A 17 -21.49 3.75 -15.55
C LEU A 17 -22.35 4.96 -15.21
N PHE A 18 -22.27 5.46 -13.98
CA PHE A 18 -22.98 6.67 -13.57
C PHE A 18 -22.50 7.88 -14.37
N SER A 19 -21.18 8.04 -14.57
CA SER A 19 -20.61 9.10 -15.38
C SER A 19 -21.08 9.03 -16.83
N LEU A 20 -21.20 7.84 -17.41
CA LEU A 20 -21.71 7.65 -18.77
C LEU A 20 -23.19 8.09 -18.87
N LEU A 21 -24.02 7.69 -17.91
CA LEU A 21 -25.43 8.08 -17.86
C LEU A 21 -25.59 9.60 -17.74
N VAL A 22 -24.84 10.22 -16.83
CA VAL A 22 -24.81 11.68 -16.66
C VAL A 22 -24.32 12.36 -17.94
N ALA A 23 -23.25 11.85 -18.57
CA ALA A 23 -22.71 12.42 -19.78
C ALA A 23 -23.70 12.37 -20.96
N LEU A 24 -24.55 11.34 -21.04
CA LEU A 24 -25.52 11.19 -22.12
C LEU A 24 -26.87 11.86 -21.86
N THR A 25 -27.24 12.11 -20.61
CA THR A 25 -28.54 12.73 -20.27
C THR A 25 -28.38 14.19 -19.85
N ILE A 26 -27.49 14.44 -18.89
CA ILE A 26 -27.33 15.76 -18.26
C ILE A 26 -26.51 16.68 -19.17
N THR A 27 -25.39 16.22 -19.73
CA THR A 27 -24.56 17.07 -20.61
C THR A 27 -25.31 17.63 -21.81
N PRO A 28 -26.10 16.87 -22.59
CA PRO A 28 -26.86 17.48 -23.69
C PRO A 28 -28.00 18.38 -23.20
N TYR A 29 -28.66 18.05 -22.08
CA TYR A 29 -29.72 18.91 -21.51
C TYR A 29 -29.18 20.29 -21.10
N PHE A 30 -28.04 20.32 -20.40
CA PHE A 30 -27.36 21.56 -20.04
C PHE A 30 -26.72 22.22 -21.26
N GLY A 31 -26.21 21.45 -22.21
CA GLY A 31 -25.70 21.95 -23.48
C GLY A 31 -26.76 22.78 -24.21
N TYR A 32 -27.96 22.22 -24.39
CA TYR A 32 -29.08 22.92 -25.02
C TYR A 32 -29.53 24.17 -24.25
N ARG A 33 -29.50 24.13 -22.92
CA ARG A 33 -30.03 25.22 -22.06
C ARG A 33 -29.03 26.35 -21.82
N LEU A 34 -27.73 26.06 -21.72
CA LEU A 34 -26.69 27.06 -21.42
C LEU A 34 -26.03 27.61 -22.69
N LEU A 35 -25.89 26.80 -23.74
CA LEU A 35 -25.42 27.33 -25.02
C LEU A 35 -26.60 28.04 -25.68
N LYS A 36 -26.62 29.38 -25.54
CA LYS A 36 -27.48 30.23 -26.36
C LYS A 36 -27.04 30.07 -27.82
N VAL A 37 -27.79 29.30 -28.59
CA VAL A 37 -27.70 29.31 -30.06
C VAL A 37 -27.99 30.73 -30.49
N LYS A 38 -26.98 31.45 -30.96
CA LYS A 38 -27.18 32.78 -31.52
C LYS A 38 -27.69 32.49 -32.93
N GLN A 39 -29.01 32.48 -33.10
CA GLN A 39 -29.63 32.59 -34.43
C GLN A 39 -29.22 33.95 -35.04
N SER A 40 -28.02 34.01 -35.57
CA SER A 40 -27.62 34.96 -36.58
C SER A 40 -27.83 34.24 -37.90
N GLU A 41 -28.46 34.91 -38.87
CA GLU A 41 -28.67 34.51 -40.27
C GLU A 41 -27.34 34.16 -40.97
N SER A 42 -26.78 33.07 -40.54
CA SER A 42 -25.51 32.51 -40.93
C SER A 42 -25.49 31.09 -40.38
N ASP A 43 -26.34 30.25 -40.98
CA ASP A 43 -26.21 28.79 -40.96
C ASP A 43 -24.85 28.31 -41.50
N GLU A 44 -23.96 29.24 -41.86
CA GLU A 44 -22.56 28.98 -42.18
C GLU A 44 -21.58 29.45 -41.09
N LYS A 45 -21.96 30.24 -40.06
CA LYS A 45 -20.97 30.86 -39.13
C LYS A 45 -20.94 30.34 -37.70
N GLU A 46 -21.96 29.66 -37.19
CA GLU A 46 -21.88 29.00 -35.87
C GLU A 46 -21.30 27.58 -35.95
N GLU A 47 -21.43 26.91 -37.11
CA GLU A 47 -20.43 25.91 -37.47
C GLU A 47 -19.05 26.57 -37.43
N GLN A 48 -18.79 27.74 -38.02
CA GLN A 48 -17.50 28.46 -37.91
C GLN A 48 -17.14 29.04 -36.51
N GLN A 49 -17.54 28.49 -35.38
CA GLN A 49 -16.78 28.70 -34.12
C GLN A 49 -16.29 27.38 -33.54
N SER A 50 -17.11 26.33 -33.60
CA SER A 50 -16.66 24.95 -33.39
C SER A 50 -15.81 24.42 -34.58
N HIS A 51 -16.03 25.00 -35.76
CA HIS A 51 -15.40 24.71 -37.04
C HIS A 51 -14.41 25.80 -37.48
N LYS A 52 -14.28 26.93 -36.74
CA LYS A 52 -13.20 27.92 -36.94
C LYS A 52 -11.96 27.63 -36.10
N GLU A 53 -12.10 26.87 -35.02
CA GLU A 53 -11.00 26.03 -34.52
C GLU A 53 -10.66 24.87 -35.46
N ARG A 54 -11.52 24.59 -36.45
CA ARG A 54 -11.34 23.53 -37.46
C ARG A 54 -10.87 24.05 -38.82
N GLY A 55 -10.69 25.37 -38.96
CA GLY A 55 -10.23 26.03 -40.20
C GLY A 55 -8.79 26.54 -40.13
N GLU A 56 -8.36 26.95 -38.94
CA GLU A 56 -6.93 27.08 -38.64
C GLU A 56 -6.60 25.92 -37.72
N ASP A 57 -6.05 24.84 -38.27
CA ASP A 57 -5.48 23.78 -37.45
C ASP A 57 -4.60 24.48 -36.39
N SER A 58 -5.03 24.45 -35.12
CA SER A 58 -4.22 24.95 -34.02
C SER A 58 -2.79 24.43 -34.23
N PRO A 59 -1.73 25.23 -34.02
CA PRO A 59 -0.37 24.80 -34.33
C PRO A 59 0.00 23.45 -33.70
N PHE A 60 -0.70 23.06 -32.63
CA PHE A 60 -0.65 21.73 -32.03
C PHE A 60 -1.24 20.62 -32.92
N VAL A 61 -2.41 20.83 -33.52
CA VAL A 61 -3.08 19.88 -34.43
C VAL A 61 -2.27 19.67 -35.69
N VAL A 62 -1.69 20.73 -36.28
CA VAL A 62 -0.79 20.59 -37.45
C VAL A 62 0.44 19.76 -37.09
N ARG A 63 1.09 20.06 -35.96
CA ARG A 63 2.28 19.31 -35.50
C ARG A 63 1.95 17.86 -35.22
N TYR A 64 0.84 17.59 -34.53
CA TYR A 64 0.38 16.23 -34.26
C TYR A 64 0.11 15.46 -35.55
N ARG A 65 -0.61 16.07 -36.50
CA ARG A 65 -0.90 15.45 -37.81
C ARG A 65 0.36 15.23 -38.63
N CYS A 66 1.30 16.17 -38.61
CA CYS A 66 2.60 16.04 -39.27
C CYS A 66 3.45 14.92 -38.66
N LEU A 67 3.36 14.71 -37.35
CA LEU A 67 4.06 13.63 -36.65
C LEU A 67 3.44 12.25 -36.95
N LEU A 68 2.11 12.14 -37.02
CA LEU A 68 1.41 10.87 -37.26
C LEU A 68 1.31 10.50 -38.75
N ALA A 69 1.14 11.47 -39.65
CA ALA A 69 0.97 11.25 -41.08
C ALA A 69 2.06 10.36 -41.73
N PRO A 70 3.37 10.50 -41.44
CA PRO A 70 4.39 9.64 -42.04
C PRO A 70 4.29 8.18 -41.59
N PHE A 71 3.85 7.91 -40.36
CA PHE A 71 3.64 6.56 -39.84
C PHE A 71 2.44 5.86 -40.47
N VAL A 72 1.39 6.62 -40.84
CA VAL A 72 0.19 6.05 -41.48
C VAL A 72 0.39 5.85 -42.98
N ARG A 73 1.10 6.76 -43.65
CA ARG A 73 1.23 6.78 -45.12
C ARG A 73 2.25 5.78 -45.67
N SER A 74 3.26 5.41 -44.89
CA SER A 74 4.33 4.51 -45.34
C SER A 74 4.23 3.13 -44.65
N ALA A 75 4.12 2.08 -45.45
CA ALA A 75 4.00 0.71 -44.95
C ALA A 75 5.23 0.29 -44.12
N ILE A 76 6.42 0.72 -44.53
CA ILE A 76 7.69 0.40 -43.87
C ILE A 76 7.74 1.02 -42.46
N LEU A 77 7.41 2.31 -42.33
CA LEU A 77 7.46 3.01 -41.04
C LEU A 77 6.38 2.52 -40.08
N ARG A 78 5.22 2.08 -40.60
CA ARG A 78 4.19 1.40 -39.82
C ARG A 78 4.68 0.08 -39.23
N TRP A 79 5.42 -0.73 -40.00
CA TRP A 79 6.02 -1.97 -39.50
C TRP A 79 7.12 -1.70 -38.46
N PHE A 80 7.97 -0.68 -38.66
CA PHE A 80 8.93 -0.25 -37.64
C PHE A 80 8.26 0.20 -36.35
N PHE A 81 7.12 0.90 -36.43
CA PHE A 81 6.35 1.30 -35.25
C PHE A 81 5.82 0.10 -34.47
N TYR A 82 5.23 -0.89 -35.16
CA TYR A 82 4.78 -2.11 -34.52
C TYR A 82 5.94 -2.90 -33.91
N LEU A 83 7.07 -3.00 -34.63
CA LEU A 83 8.26 -3.67 -34.11
C LEU A 83 8.79 -2.97 -32.86
N GLY A 84 8.84 -1.63 -32.86
CA GLY A 84 9.20 -0.82 -31.70
C GLY A 84 8.26 -1.08 -30.52
N LEU A 85 6.94 -1.12 -30.76
CA LEU A 85 5.95 -1.41 -29.71
C LEU A 85 6.14 -2.81 -29.10
N VAL A 86 6.39 -3.82 -29.95
CA VAL A 86 6.66 -5.20 -29.49
C VAL A 86 7.96 -5.26 -28.69
N ILE A 87 9.02 -4.59 -29.14
CA ILE A 87 10.29 -4.51 -28.40
C ILE A 87 10.08 -3.83 -27.04
N LEU A 88 9.32 -2.73 -26.99
CA LEU A 88 9.02 -2.02 -25.74
C LEU A 88 8.20 -2.90 -24.77
N LEU A 89 7.25 -3.67 -25.31
CA LEU A 89 6.47 -4.64 -24.55
C LEU A 89 7.36 -5.74 -23.98
N LEU A 90 8.23 -6.33 -24.81
CA LEU A 90 9.19 -7.36 -24.38
C LEU A 90 10.16 -6.82 -23.33
N LEU A 91 10.62 -5.58 -23.47
CA LEU A 91 11.48 -4.93 -22.50
C LEU A 91 10.75 -4.71 -21.16
N SER A 92 9.49 -4.28 -21.20
CA SER A 92 8.66 -4.14 -20.00
C SER A 92 8.44 -5.49 -19.30
N LEU A 93 8.20 -6.57 -20.05
CA LEU A 93 8.08 -7.93 -19.50
C LEU A 93 9.40 -8.44 -18.93
N ALA A 94 10.53 -8.11 -19.58
CA ALA A 94 11.87 -8.46 -19.10
C ALA A 94 12.21 -7.79 -17.76
N LEU A 95 11.73 -6.57 -17.51
CA LEU A 95 11.87 -5.90 -16.21
C LEU A 95 11.16 -6.65 -15.07
N VAL A 96 9.99 -7.25 -15.36
CA VAL A 96 9.28 -8.10 -14.41
C VAL A 96 10.04 -9.41 -14.19
N ALA A 97 10.53 -10.04 -15.27
CA ALA A 97 11.27 -11.30 -15.21
C ALA A 97 12.59 -11.17 -14.44
N THR A 98 13.29 -10.04 -14.58
CA THR A 98 14.55 -9.76 -13.87
C THR A 98 14.36 -9.45 -12.38
N ARG A 99 13.11 -9.44 -11.87
CA ARG A 99 12.77 -9.16 -10.45
C ARG A 99 13.43 -7.89 -9.92
N SER A 100 13.67 -6.90 -10.80
CA SER A 100 14.31 -5.63 -10.43
C SER A 100 13.45 -4.82 -9.45
N VAL A 101 12.15 -5.12 -9.37
CA VAL A 101 11.20 -4.53 -8.42
C VAL A 101 10.98 -5.49 -7.25
N GLN A 102 11.33 -5.07 -6.04
CA GLN A 102 10.99 -5.78 -4.81
C GLN A 102 9.49 -5.66 -4.56
N ILE A 103 8.75 -6.74 -4.83
CA ILE A 103 7.31 -6.79 -4.56
C ILE A 103 7.11 -7.12 -3.08
N GLY A 104 6.78 -6.12 -2.27
CA GLY A 104 6.29 -6.31 -0.92
C GLY A 104 4.78 -6.55 -0.93
N LEU A 105 4.32 -7.66 -0.36
CA LEU A 105 2.89 -7.95 -0.23
C LEU A 105 2.21 -7.14 0.89
N THR A 106 2.99 -6.56 1.78
CA THR A 106 2.52 -5.66 2.85
C THR A 106 3.58 -4.60 3.09
N PRO A 107 3.28 -3.31 2.93
CA PRO A 107 4.16 -2.29 3.49
C PRO A 107 4.25 -2.52 5.00
N LEU A 108 5.40 -2.19 5.60
CA LEU A 108 5.53 -2.21 7.05
C LEU A 108 4.47 -1.28 7.62
N LEU A 109 3.50 -1.87 8.31
CA LEU A 109 2.38 -1.15 8.88
C LEU A 109 2.90 -0.43 10.12
N ASP A 110 3.20 0.86 9.96
CA ASP A 110 3.65 1.70 11.08
C ASP A 110 2.49 1.86 12.07
N ARG A 111 2.58 1.11 13.17
CA ARG A 111 1.60 1.08 14.25
C ARG A 111 2.30 1.26 15.57
N ASN A 112 1.61 1.91 16.50
CA ASN A 112 2.06 2.12 17.86
C ASN A 112 1.87 0.85 18.73
N LEU A 113 1.97 -0.34 18.13
CA LEU A 113 1.80 -1.61 18.82
C LEU A 113 2.67 -2.67 18.16
N PHE A 114 3.48 -3.35 18.96
CA PHE A 114 4.27 -4.49 18.52
C PHE A 114 4.21 -5.61 19.55
N ALA A 115 4.36 -6.85 19.09
CA ALA A 115 4.41 -8.03 19.95
C ALA A 115 5.86 -8.53 20.08
N VAL A 116 6.29 -8.76 21.32
CA VAL A 116 7.55 -9.42 21.65
C VAL A 116 7.23 -10.85 22.04
N LYS A 117 7.66 -11.82 21.23
CA LYS A 117 7.53 -13.24 21.53
C LYS A 117 8.82 -13.76 22.15
N VAL A 118 8.72 -14.38 23.31
CA VAL A 118 9.83 -14.99 24.03
C VAL A 118 9.51 -16.47 24.23
N GLU A 119 10.42 -17.35 23.81
CA GLU A 119 10.30 -18.79 24.00
C GLU A 119 11.34 -19.26 25.03
N LEU A 120 10.86 -19.84 26.12
CA LEU A 120 11.69 -20.39 27.19
C LEU A 120 12.03 -21.88 26.93
N PRO A 121 13.06 -22.44 27.60
CA PRO A 121 13.41 -23.85 27.48
C PRO A 121 12.22 -24.78 27.75
N ALA A 122 12.25 -26.00 27.19
CA ALA A 122 11.12 -26.92 27.26
C ALA A 122 10.71 -27.32 28.70
N THR A 123 11.64 -27.23 29.65
CA THR A 123 11.46 -27.58 31.07
C THR A 123 10.93 -26.43 31.93
N ALA A 124 10.74 -25.22 31.37
CA ALA A 124 10.34 -24.05 32.14
C ALA A 124 8.89 -24.16 32.65
N THR A 125 8.69 -23.76 33.91
CA THR A 125 7.37 -23.71 34.55
C THR A 125 6.66 -22.38 34.26
N LEU A 126 5.34 -22.32 34.45
CA LEU A 126 4.58 -21.08 34.27
C LEU A 126 5.08 -19.96 35.19
N THR A 127 5.48 -20.31 36.42
CA THR A 127 6.02 -19.36 37.41
C THR A 127 7.32 -18.74 36.93
N GLU A 128 8.20 -19.55 36.33
CA GLU A 128 9.47 -19.09 35.77
C GLU A 128 9.23 -18.15 34.57
N SER A 129 8.29 -18.50 33.69
CA SER A 129 7.86 -17.65 32.58
C SER A 129 7.30 -16.31 33.06
N LEU A 130 6.45 -16.31 34.09
CA LEU A 130 5.91 -15.09 34.69
C LEU A 130 6.98 -14.22 35.34
N GLY A 131 7.98 -14.83 35.99
CA GLY A 131 9.13 -14.11 36.56
C GLY A 131 9.91 -13.35 35.49
N VAL A 132 10.32 -14.06 34.42
CA VAL A 132 11.06 -13.47 33.28
C VAL A 132 10.25 -12.37 32.61
N ALA A 133 8.94 -12.58 32.45
CA ALA A 133 8.06 -11.59 31.85
C ALA A 133 7.87 -10.33 32.68
N SER A 134 7.78 -10.47 34.00
CA SER A 134 7.69 -9.34 34.92
C SER A 134 8.95 -8.49 34.86
N ASP A 135 10.12 -9.12 34.78
CA ASP A 135 11.40 -8.42 34.64
C ASP A 135 11.53 -7.70 33.29
N LEU A 136 11.10 -8.35 32.20
CA LEU A 136 11.01 -7.71 30.87
C LEU A 136 10.05 -6.51 30.88
N ASN A 137 8.86 -6.66 31.50
CA ASN A 137 7.90 -5.56 31.63
C ASN A 137 8.49 -4.38 32.42
N ARG A 138 9.27 -4.64 33.48
CA ARG A 138 9.94 -3.62 34.29
C ARG A 138 10.94 -2.82 33.45
N GLN A 139 11.74 -3.51 32.64
CA GLN A 139 12.72 -2.87 31.75
C GLN A 139 12.05 -2.10 30.61
N LEU A 140 11.02 -2.67 29.97
CA LEU A 140 10.28 -2.02 28.89
C LEU A 140 9.56 -0.74 29.35
N ARG A 141 9.08 -0.69 30.60
CA ARG A 141 8.44 0.51 31.17
C ARG A 141 9.41 1.66 31.46
N GLN A 142 10.72 1.42 31.47
CA GLN A 142 11.73 2.49 31.62
C GLN A 142 11.90 3.30 30.33
N LEU A 143 11.46 2.75 29.20
CA LEU A 143 11.50 3.43 27.91
C LEU A 143 10.35 4.46 27.84
N PRO A 144 10.64 5.76 27.62
CA PRO A 144 9.61 6.80 27.53
C PRO A 144 8.68 6.59 26.32
N GLU A 145 9.08 5.78 25.35
CA GLU A 145 8.29 5.45 24.17
C GLU A 145 7.15 4.47 24.46
N VAL A 146 7.18 3.74 25.59
CA VAL A 146 6.21 2.70 25.94
C VAL A 146 5.08 3.29 26.79
N ARG A 147 3.84 3.20 26.30
CA ARG A 147 2.63 3.62 27.02
C ARG A 147 2.12 2.52 27.95
N ALA A 148 2.00 1.30 27.43
CA ALA A 148 1.41 0.19 28.16
C ALA A 148 1.99 -1.14 27.66
N VAL A 149 2.05 -2.12 28.57
CA VAL A 149 2.52 -3.47 28.28
C VAL A 149 1.47 -4.44 28.81
N THR A 150 0.97 -5.31 27.93
CA THR A 150 0.06 -6.41 28.28
C THR A 150 0.80 -7.73 28.11
N LEU A 151 0.79 -8.56 29.14
CA LEU A 151 1.48 -9.84 29.18
C LEU A 151 0.51 -11.01 28.98
N TYR A 152 0.87 -11.93 28.09
CA TYR A 152 0.20 -13.22 27.91
C TYR A 152 1.23 -14.34 28.19
N ALA A 153 1.07 -15.03 29.32
CA ALA A 153 1.92 -16.16 29.73
C ALA A 153 1.14 -17.47 29.56
N GLY A 154 1.63 -18.39 28.73
CA GLY A 154 0.93 -19.64 28.43
C GLY A 154 -0.41 -19.44 27.71
N LEU A 155 -0.63 -18.27 27.11
CA LEU A 155 -1.87 -17.92 26.40
C LEU A 155 -1.53 -17.42 24.99
N THR A 156 -2.43 -17.71 24.06
CA THR A 156 -2.36 -17.17 22.70
C THR A 156 -2.88 -15.72 22.72
N PRO A 157 -2.05 -14.73 22.37
CA PRO A 157 -2.50 -13.34 22.32
C PRO A 157 -3.45 -13.10 21.14
N PRO A 158 -4.30 -12.05 21.21
CA PRO A 158 -5.15 -11.66 20.09
C PRO A 158 -4.31 -11.21 18.89
N MET A 159 -4.82 -11.44 17.68
CA MET A 159 -4.13 -11.01 16.45
C MET A 159 -4.08 -9.48 16.38
N ILE A 160 -2.86 -8.94 16.32
CA ILE A 160 -2.61 -7.49 16.19
C ILE A 160 -2.58 -7.02 14.73
N TYR A 161 -2.69 -7.97 13.79
CA TYR A 161 -2.78 -7.71 12.35
C TYR A 161 -4.23 -7.77 11.88
N PRO A 162 -4.63 -6.91 10.92
CA PRO A 162 -5.98 -6.93 10.38
C PRO A 162 -6.36 -8.27 9.72
N PRO A 163 -7.59 -8.78 9.94
CA PRO A 163 -8.62 -8.24 10.83
C PRO A 163 -8.24 -8.48 12.30
N GLU A 164 -8.34 -7.43 13.12
CA GLU A 164 -8.14 -7.55 14.57
C GLU A 164 -9.25 -8.44 15.13
N THR A 165 -8.90 -9.69 15.42
CA THR A 165 -9.82 -10.59 16.08
C THR A 165 -9.55 -10.52 17.57
N LEU A 166 -10.53 -10.00 18.32
CA LEU A 166 -10.62 -10.18 19.77
C LEU A 166 -11.04 -11.63 20.05
N THR A 167 -10.27 -12.60 19.56
CA THR A 167 -10.48 -14.01 19.91
C THR A 167 -10.14 -14.18 21.39
N ALA A 168 -10.95 -14.99 22.08
CA ALA A 168 -10.63 -15.40 23.43
C ALA A 168 -9.22 -16.04 23.45
N PRO A 169 -8.37 -15.68 24.43
CA PRO A 169 -7.06 -16.28 24.55
C PRO A 169 -7.21 -17.78 24.73
N THR A 170 -6.55 -18.54 23.86
CA THR A 170 -6.52 -20.02 23.93
C THR A 170 -5.27 -20.47 24.67
N ASP A 171 -5.39 -21.52 25.47
CA ASP A 171 -4.26 -22.09 26.21
C ASP A 171 -3.12 -22.51 25.29
N LYS A 172 -1.89 -22.21 25.72
CA LYS A 172 -0.64 -22.53 25.05
C LYS A 172 0.33 -23.17 26.05
N ALA A 173 1.48 -23.65 25.57
CA ALA A 173 2.47 -24.25 26.45
C ALA A 173 2.94 -23.22 27.52
N PRO A 174 3.15 -23.63 28.79
CA PRO A 174 3.56 -22.71 29.87
C PRO A 174 4.85 -21.91 29.62
N ARG A 175 5.66 -22.34 28.66
CA ARG A 175 6.93 -21.74 28.22
C ARG A 175 6.77 -20.64 27.17
N ASP A 176 5.59 -20.52 26.57
CA ASP A 176 5.31 -19.52 25.55
C ASP A 176 4.91 -18.20 26.19
N LEU A 177 5.65 -17.15 25.86
CA LEU A 177 5.40 -15.83 26.40
C LEU A 177 5.25 -14.81 25.29
N THR A 178 4.19 -14.01 25.34
CA THR A 178 4.03 -12.89 24.41
C THR A 178 3.69 -11.61 25.16
N LEU A 179 4.44 -10.55 24.91
CA LEU A 179 4.18 -9.21 25.42
C LEU A 179 3.67 -8.32 24.29
N HIS A 180 2.49 -7.73 24.47
CA HIS A 180 1.99 -6.66 23.60
C HIS A 180 2.42 -5.32 24.18
N VAL A 181 3.29 -4.62 23.45
CA VAL A 181 3.81 -3.31 23.84
C VAL A 181 3.09 -2.26 23.02
N SER A 182 2.32 -1.41 23.69
CA SER A 182 1.72 -0.21 23.11
C SER A 182 2.66 0.97 23.32
N LEU A 183 2.98 1.64 22.22
CA LEU A 183 3.82 2.82 22.17
C LEU A 183 2.99 4.10 22.31
N VAL A 184 3.63 5.18 22.74
CA VAL A 184 3.05 6.52 22.70
C VAL A 184 2.79 6.90 21.23
N PRO A 185 1.60 7.44 20.89
CA PRO A 185 1.29 7.86 19.53
C PRO A 185 2.06 9.13 19.17
N ASP A 186 3.30 8.96 18.71
CA ASP A 186 4.11 10.00 18.07
C ASP A 186 4.89 9.39 16.90
N SER A 187 4.56 9.83 15.68
CA SER A 187 5.14 9.37 14.40
C SER A 187 6.67 9.49 14.32
N SER A 188 7.30 10.34 15.14
CA SER A 188 8.75 10.54 15.15
C SER A 188 9.51 9.59 16.09
N VAL A 189 8.79 8.87 16.96
CA VAL A 189 9.34 8.06 18.06
C VAL A 189 9.33 6.57 17.68
N THR A 190 8.29 6.11 16.97
CA THR A 190 8.09 4.70 16.57
C THR A 190 9.22 4.15 15.69
N ALA A 191 9.74 4.95 14.75
CA ALA A 191 10.84 4.56 13.88
C ALA A 191 12.22 4.50 14.57
N ARG A 192 12.41 5.23 15.67
CA ARG A 192 13.64 5.20 16.48
C ARG A 192 13.61 4.07 17.51
N ALA A 193 12.47 3.85 18.14
CA ALA A 193 12.25 2.80 19.15
C ALA A 193 12.44 1.38 18.58
N THR A 194 11.97 1.11 17.36
CA THR A 194 12.16 -0.21 16.71
C THR A 194 13.63 -0.50 16.40
N ARG A 195 14.42 0.50 15.97
CA ARG A 195 15.86 0.34 15.71
C ARG A 195 16.70 0.26 17.00
N SER A 196 16.31 0.96 18.07
CA SER A 196 17.01 0.91 19.36
C SER A 196 16.67 -0.36 20.13
N ALA A 197 15.39 -0.78 20.17
CA ALA A 197 14.95 -2.02 20.81
C ALA A 197 15.57 -3.26 20.18
N GLY A 198 15.66 -3.34 18.84
CA GLY A 198 16.34 -4.46 18.17
C GLY A 198 17.84 -4.54 18.48
N ARG A 199 18.50 -3.38 18.60
CA ARG A 199 19.93 -3.29 18.95
C ARG A 199 20.17 -3.66 20.42
N TRP A 200 19.28 -3.24 21.31
CA TRP A 200 19.34 -3.54 22.74
C TRP A 200 19.00 -5.01 23.04
N LEU A 201 17.98 -5.59 22.39
CA LEU A 201 17.64 -7.01 22.50
C LEU A 201 18.78 -7.91 22.01
N ASN A 202 19.44 -7.55 20.91
CA ASN A 202 20.63 -8.28 20.45
C ASN A 202 21.80 -8.17 21.43
N SER A 203 21.98 -7.03 22.11
CA SER A 203 23.02 -6.88 23.14
C SER A 203 22.72 -7.70 24.41
N LEU A 204 21.45 -7.83 24.79
CA LEU A 204 21.04 -8.69 25.91
C LEU A 204 21.13 -10.17 25.56
N ALA A 205 20.74 -10.57 24.34
CA ALA A 205 20.93 -11.94 23.85
C ALA A 205 22.42 -12.32 23.78
N ALA A 206 23.29 -11.38 23.42
CA ALA A 206 24.74 -11.57 23.46
C ALA A 206 25.29 -11.66 24.90
N GLY A 207 24.79 -10.84 25.83
CA GLY A 207 25.15 -10.90 27.26
C GLY A 207 24.65 -12.18 27.97
N TRP A 208 23.47 -12.67 27.59
CA TRP A 208 22.91 -13.94 28.06
C TRP A 208 23.64 -15.17 27.51
N ARG A 209 24.24 -15.08 26.32
CA ARG A 209 25.09 -16.14 25.75
C ARG A 209 26.45 -16.29 26.44
N LEU A 210 26.94 -15.24 27.11
CA LEU A 210 28.28 -15.22 27.70
C LEU A 210 28.32 -15.61 29.18
N THR A 211 27.18 -15.65 29.86
CA THR A 211 27.09 -15.84 31.32
C THR A 211 26.75 -17.26 31.76
N ARG A 212 26.64 -18.22 30.83
CA ARG A 212 26.56 -19.65 31.16
C ARG A 212 27.55 -20.46 30.32
N PRO A 213 28.69 -20.92 30.88
CA PRO A 213 29.41 -22.01 30.25
C PRO A 213 28.49 -23.22 30.18
N LEU A 214 28.46 -23.86 29.02
CA LEU A 214 27.85 -25.16 28.80
C LEU A 214 28.43 -26.15 29.84
N ALA A 215 27.67 -26.41 30.90
CA ALA A 215 27.87 -27.60 31.71
C ALA A 215 26.99 -28.69 31.07
N ILE A 216 27.68 -29.56 30.33
CA ILE A 216 27.42 -30.98 30.01
C ILE A 216 25.96 -31.43 30.11
#